data_AF-E1GTK3-F1
#
_entry.id   AF-E1GTK3-F1
#
_cell.length_a   1.000
_cell.length_b   1.000
_cell.length_c   1.000
_cell.angle_alpha   90.00
_cell.angle_beta   90.00
_cell.angle_gamma   90.00
#
_symmetry.space_group_name_H-M   'P 1'
#
loop_
_entity.id
_entity.type
_entity.pdbx_description
1 polymer ?
#
loop_
_entity_poly.entity_id
_entity_poly.type
_entity_poly.pdbx_seq_one_letter_code
_entity_poly.pdbx_strand_id
1 'polypeptide(L)'
;MGKDYADTPIGGKERYYGSNELKETNVLTIAQLKQKYTNPISTRNGYEKIVDDIQLKGIVTSSDKEGNVYNEIVIQDKTGAIIISLGQSAIYGYLPIGTEILVSLKDLYIGNYGLQPQIGVPSVSSKGTVSIGRISKLAWDKHYKIISINNKVEAEAFDINKWNINDDAGKLGVIKNVILKSGYDYNSKSNIQTYANRNSGAGSVSWSLVGIDDKKLVMYNSNFAKFAGVEVPKGKVNITGIFKRFNDQWEIITRSLSDVENATVIDPLVGLVGKGKGTKAEPFDVTRALALIQSGNAGDKEWYVKGIISTVPSNSFYAPAGSCTYFISDDGKSNTELKVFGGLNLDGAKFSSSETLVVGKQVVVCGMLINYKGTKEIDKNNRLISIK
;
A
#
# COMPACT_ATOMS: atom_id res chain seq x y z
N MET A 1 -30.75 25.66 -6.22
CA MET A 1 -30.09 26.45 -5.15
C MET A 1 -28.78 25.75 -4.85
N GLY A 2 -27.71 26.04 -5.60
CA GLY A 2 -26.68 27.03 -5.23
C GLY A 2 -25.59 26.28 -4.43
N LYS A 3 -24.61 25.63 -5.07
CA LYS A 3 -23.31 26.22 -5.47
C LYS A 3 -22.94 27.39 -4.56
N ASP A 4 -22.30 27.08 -3.43
CA ASP A 4 -21.31 27.90 -2.71
C ASP A 4 -21.00 27.26 -1.34
N TYR A 5 -20.00 26.39 -1.31
CA TYR A 5 -19.24 26.03 -0.09
C TYR A 5 -17.74 25.97 -0.41
N ALA A 6 -17.30 26.87 -1.30
CA ALA A 6 -15.90 27.21 -1.47
C ALA A 6 -15.71 28.63 -0.93
N ASP A 7 -15.83 28.78 0.39
CA ASP A 7 -15.40 30.01 1.05
C ASP A 7 -13.87 30.08 0.94
N THR A 8 -13.44 30.80 -0.09
CA THR A 8 -12.11 31.39 -0.13
C THR A 8 -12.15 32.54 0.87
N PRO A 9 -11.27 32.61 1.90
CA PRO A 9 -11.34 33.71 2.85
C PRO A 9 -10.91 35.02 2.19
N ILE A 10 -11.89 35.78 1.69
CA ILE A 10 -11.75 37.21 1.43
C ILE A 10 -12.06 37.93 2.73
N GLY A 11 -11.04 38.59 3.31
CA GLY A 11 -11.17 39.48 4.45
C GLY A 11 -10.66 38.85 5.75
N GLY A 12 -9.62 39.47 6.33
CA GLY A 12 -8.93 39.04 7.56
C GLY A 12 -9.79 39.08 8.82
N LYS A 13 -10.83 38.23 8.89
CA LYS A 13 -11.48 37.86 10.14
C LYS A 13 -10.62 36.82 10.84
N GLU A 14 -10.33 37.09 12.11
CA GLU A 14 -9.74 36.12 13.04
C GLU A 14 -10.53 34.81 13.01
N ARG A 15 -9.81 33.68 13.00
CA ARG A 15 -10.45 32.37 12.96
C ARG A 15 -11.10 32.09 14.31
N TYR A 16 -12.33 31.56 14.31
CA TYR A 16 -13.07 31.22 15.53
C TYR A 16 -12.44 30.06 16.34
N TYR A 17 -11.42 29.40 15.81
CA TYR A 17 -10.82 28.19 16.36
C TYR A 17 -9.32 28.38 16.62
N GLY A 18 -8.87 27.94 17.79
CA GLY A 18 -7.49 28.04 18.22
C GLY A 18 -7.12 29.42 18.80
N SER A 19 -5.84 29.59 19.10
CA SER A 19 -5.27 30.81 19.65
C SER A 19 -4.59 31.61 18.55
N ASN A 20 -5.30 32.60 17.99
CA ASN A 20 -4.77 33.47 16.94
C ASN A 20 -3.54 34.28 17.38
N GLU A 21 -3.35 34.44 18.69
CA GLU A 21 -2.21 35.13 19.30
C GLU A 21 -0.89 34.34 19.24
N LEU A 22 -0.93 33.03 19.00
CA LEU A 22 0.29 32.24 18.89
C LEU A 22 1.16 32.72 17.72
N LYS A 23 2.46 32.84 17.98
CA LYS A 23 3.50 33.21 17.01
C LYS A 23 4.57 32.13 17.01
N GLU A 24 5.16 31.90 15.85
CA GLU A 24 6.31 31.01 15.72
C GLU A 24 7.49 31.58 16.52
N THR A 25 7.99 30.81 17.49
CA THR A 25 9.14 31.19 18.32
C THR A 25 10.19 30.07 18.30
N ASN A 26 9.93 28.98 19.01
CA ASN A 26 10.86 27.87 19.19
C ASN A 26 10.28 26.59 18.56
N VAL A 27 10.20 26.61 17.24
CA VAL A 27 9.67 25.49 16.45
C VAL A 27 10.75 24.42 16.28
N LEU A 28 10.49 23.24 16.84
CA LEU A 28 11.30 22.05 16.57
C LEU A 28 10.71 21.27 15.40
N THR A 29 11.56 20.52 14.70
CA THR A 29 11.07 19.44 13.84
C THR A 29 10.53 18.30 14.69
N ILE A 30 9.61 17.50 14.13
CA ILE A 30 9.04 16.35 14.83
C ILE A 30 10.13 15.33 15.18
N ALA A 31 11.12 15.13 14.33
CA ALA A 31 12.26 14.26 14.64
C ALA A 31 13.10 14.80 15.82
N GLN A 32 13.37 16.11 15.87
CA GLN A 32 14.08 16.73 17.00
C GLN A 32 13.31 16.57 18.31
N LEU A 33 11.98 16.73 18.28
CA LEU A 33 11.14 16.50 19.45
C LEU A 33 11.21 15.05 19.92
N LYS A 34 11.07 14.08 19.01
CA LYS A 34 11.16 12.65 19.34
C LYS A 34 12.52 12.30 19.95
N GLN A 35 13.61 12.84 19.39
CA GLN A 35 14.97 12.67 19.93
C GLN A 35 15.09 13.25 21.34
N LYS A 36 14.62 14.47 21.56
CA LYS A 36 14.66 15.15 22.87
C LYS A 36 13.92 14.36 23.96
N TYR A 37 12.81 13.73 23.61
CA TYR A 37 11.95 12.98 24.54
C TYR A 37 11.98 11.47 24.31
N THR A 38 13.14 10.92 23.96
CA THR A 38 13.30 9.48 23.67
C THR A 38 12.80 8.60 24.84
N ASN A 39 13.20 8.92 26.08
CA ASN A 39 12.88 8.11 27.26
C ASN A 39 11.37 7.93 27.53
N PRO A 40 10.54 9.00 27.64
CA PRO A 40 9.10 8.84 27.85
C PRO A 40 8.39 8.17 26.65
N ILE A 41 8.95 8.29 25.44
CA ILE A 41 8.41 7.64 24.25
C ILE A 41 8.71 6.13 24.24
N SER A 42 9.94 5.73 24.59
CA SER A 42 10.39 4.33 24.53
C SER A 42 10.08 3.51 25.78
N THR A 43 9.64 4.14 26.86
CA THR A 43 9.25 3.46 28.10
C THR A 43 7.75 3.16 28.08
N ARG A 44 7.32 1.91 28.34
CA ARG A 44 5.89 1.55 28.39
C ARG A 44 5.15 2.45 29.38
N ASN A 45 4.08 3.12 28.90
CA ASN A 45 3.31 4.12 29.66
C ASN A 45 4.13 5.31 30.16
N GLY A 46 5.34 5.51 29.63
CA GLY A 46 6.17 6.68 29.92
C GLY A 46 5.50 7.96 29.45
N TYR A 47 5.70 9.01 30.22
CA TYR A 47 5.26 10.36 29.89
C TYR A 47 6.14 11.39 30.60
N GLU A 48 6.22 12.58 30.02
CA GLU A 48 6.94 13.71 30.57
C GLU A 48 6.20 15.00 30.25
N LYS A 49 6.18 15.93 31.21
CA LYS A 49 5.62 17.27 30.99
C LYS A 49 6.60 18.10 30.19
N ILE A 50 6.13 18.75 29.13
CA ILE A 50 6.92 19.70 28.37
C ILE A 50 6.86 21.05 29.08
N VAL A 51 7.95 21.42 29.75
CA VAL A 51 8.05 22.70 30.51
C VAL A 51 8.61 23.85 29.68
N ASP A 52 9.41 23.52 28.67
CA ASP A 52 9.98 24.48 27.73
C ASP A 52 8.88 25.02 26.79
N ASP A 53 9.03 26.27 26.35
CA ASP A 53 8.17 26.83 25.30
C ASP A 53 8.58 26.24 23.94
N ILE A 54 8.21 24.98 23.70
CA ILE A 54 8.46 24.26 22.44
C ILE A 54 7.22 24.33 21.57
N GLN A 55 7.42 24.50 20.27
CA GLN A 55 6.37 24.45 19.27
C GLN A 55 6.65 23.39 18.21
N LEU A 56 5.60 22.88 17.59
CA LEU A 56 5.66 22.10 16.35
C LEU A 56 4.89 22.81 15.26
N LYS A 57 5.35 22.69 14.02
CA LYS A 57 4.59 23.09 12.84
C LYS A 57 4.46 21.91 11.89
N GLY A 58 3.24 21.55 11.53
CA GLY A 58 2.98 20.38 10.70
C GLY A 58 1.63 20.40 10.02
N ILE A 59 1.51 19.58 8.98
CA ILE A 59 0.29 19.41 8.20
C ILE A 59 -0.51 18.24 8.77
N VAL A 60 -1.80 18.44 8.98
CA VAL A 60 -2.74 17.38 9.39
C VAL A 60 -2.87 16.35 8.27
N THR A 61 -2.45 15.11 8.54
CA THR A 61 -2.51 13.98 7.59
C THR A 61 -3.63 12.99 7.90
N SER A 62 -4.19 13.04 9.10
CA SER A 62 -5.38 12.27 9.50
C SER A 62 -6.13 12.93 10.65
N SER A 63 -7.42 12.60 10.75
CA SER A 63 -8.33 13.02 11.82
C SER A 63 -9.38 11.94 12.10
N ASP A 64 -10.33 12.24 12.98
CA ASP A 64 -11.36 11.34 13.49
C ASP A 64 -12.59 11.13 12.58
N LYS A 65 -12.54 11.64 11.35
CA LYS A 65 -13.69 11.69 10.43
C LYS A 65 -14.46 10.38 10.29
N GLU A 66 -13.76 9.27 10.07
CA GLU A 66 -14.36 7.95 9.86
C GLU A 66 -14.29 7.04 11.10
N GLY A 67 -13.76 7.54 12.22
CA GLY A 67 -13.73 6.82 13.50
C GLY A 67 -12.62 5.79 13.68
N ASN A 68 -11.79 5.52 12.68
CA ASN A 68 -10.65 4.60 12.83
C ASN A 68 -9.46 5.26 13.55
N VAL A 69 -9.26 6.56 13.35
CA VAL A 69 -8.34 7.42 14.11
C VAL A 69 -9.15 8.24 15.11
N TYR A 70 -9.63 7.61 16.18
CA TYR A 70 -10.65 8.22 17.05
C TYR A 70 -10.07 9.23 18.05
N ASN A 71 -10.64 10.45 18.07
CA ASN A 71 -10.28 11.50 19.04
C ASN A 71 -8.79 11.87 18.99
N GLU A 72 -8.22 11.84 17.79
CA GLU A 72 -6.82 12.11 17.51
C GLU A 72 -6.70 12.88 16.20
N ILE A 73 -5.65 13.69 16.10
CA ILE A 73 -5.11 14.14 14.82
C ILE A 73 -3.68 13.66 14.67
N VAL A 74 -3.26 13.49 13.41
CA VAL A 74 -1.87 13.23 13.08
C VAL A 74 -1.35 14.44 12.33
N ILE A 75 -0.25 15.03 12.81
CA ILE A 75 0.48 16.06 12.07
C ILE A 75 1.81 15.51 11.59
N GLN A 76 2.23 15.95 10.41
CA GLN A 76 3.47 15.55 9.77
C GLN A 76 4.24 16.77 9.26
N ASP A 77 5.54 16.77 9.48
CA ASP A 77 6.49 17.69 8.85
C ASP A 77 7.42 16.89 7.91
N LYS A 78 8.49 17.50 7.40
CA LYS A 78 9.43 16.82 6.49
C LYS A 78 10.26 15.72 7.17
N THR A 79 10.28 15.66 8.49
CA THR A 79 11.17 14.81 9.28
C THR A 79 10.45 13.66 9.97
N GLY A 80 9.16 13.80 10.25
CA GLY A 80 8.39 12.79 10.98
C GLY A 80 6.93 13.16 11.14
N ALA A 81 6.21 12.32 11.87
CA ALA A 81 4.82 12.55 12.26
C ALA A 81 4.62 12.30 13.75
N ILE A 82 3.61 12.96 14.32
CA ILE A 82 3.22 12.80 15.72
C ILE A 82 1.69 12.86 15.87
N ILE A 83 1.19 12.09 16.82
CA ILE A 83 -0.23 12.05 17.16
C ILE A 83 -0.51 13.09 18.26
N ILE A 84 -1.63 13.78 18.16
CA ILE A 84 -2.15 14.64 19.22
C ILE A 84 -3.52 14.10 19.64
N SER A 85 -3.63 13.69 20.90
CA SER A 85 -4.81 13.04 21.47
C SER A 85 -5.75 14.08 22.07
N LEU A 86 -6.99 14.14 21.58
CA LEU A 86 -7.93 15.23 21.88
C LEU A 86 -9.22 14.71 22.52
N GLY A 87 -9.71 15.42 23.53
CA GLY A 87 -10.89 15.10 24.32
C GLY A 87 -12.18 15.54 23.64
N GLN A 88 -12.21 15.53 22.31
CA GLN A 88 -13.34 15.96 21.50
C GLN A 88 -13.37 15.20 20.19
N SER A 89 -14.56 15.12 19.61
CA SER A 89 -14.79 14.55 18.29
C SER A 89 -15.10 15.64 17.26
N ALA A 90 -15.31 15.25 16.01
CA ALA A 90 -15.53 16.14 14.88
C ALA A 90 -14.36 17.09 14.60
N ILE A 91 -13.13 16.62 14.89
CA ILE A 91 -11.91 17.40 14.69
C ILE A 91 -11.71 17.72 13.21
N TYR A 92 -12.09 16.78 12.33
CA TYR A 92 -12.09 16.97 10.88
C TYR A 92 -12.85 18.22 10.39
N GLY A 93 -13.80 18.75 11.18
CA GLY A 93 -14.60 19.92 10.81
C GLY A 93 -13.82 21.23 10.87
N TYR A 94 -12.92 21.39 11.84
CA TYR A 94 -12.12 22.61 12.01
C TYR A 94 -10.62 22.42 11.70
N LEU A 95 -10.15 21.17 11.66
CA LEU A 95 -8.82 20.77 11.19
C LEU A 95 -8.95 19.67 10.12
N PRO A 96 -9.46 20.00 8.91
CA PRO A 96 -9.47 19.04 7.80
C PRO A 96 -8.04 18.65 7.40
N ILE A 97 -7.90 17.49 6.76
CA ILE A 97 -6.62 17.03 6.19
C ILE A 97 -6.06 18.10 5.24
N GLY A 98 -4.75 18.36 5.31
CA GLY A 98 -4.09 19.45 4.57
C GLY A 98 -4.05 20.78 5.32
N THR A 99 -4.64 20.87 6.52
CA THR A 99 -4.47 22.04 7.39
C THR A 99 -3.08 22.05 8.00
N GLU A 100 -2.34 23.13 7.84
CA GLU A 100 -1.08 23.35 8.54
C GLU A 100 -1.36 24.08 9.86
N ILE A 101 -0.85 23.55 10.96
CA ILE A 101 -0.99 24.14 12.28
C ILE A 101 0.35 24.36 12.95
N LEU A 102 0.43 25.44 13.70
CA LEU A 102 1.42 25.64 14.74
C LEU A 102 0.82 25.14 16.05
N VAL A 103 1.57 24.34 16.82
CA VAL A 103 1.14 23.76 18.10
C VAL A 103 2.14 24.14 19.18
N SER A 104 1.71 24.86 20.21
CA SER A 104 2.49 25.10 21.43
C SER A 104 2.36 23.91 22.37
N LEU A 105 3.49 23.34 22.77
CA LEU A 105 3.57 22.13 23.58
C LEU A 105 3.78 22.37 25.06
N LYS A 106 4.10 23.61 25.47
CA LYS A 106 4.30 23.94 26.87
C LYS A 106 3.08 23.57 27.70
N ASP A 107 3.29 22.97 28.86
CA ASP A 107 2.27 22.46 29.78
C ASP A 107 1.45 21.26 29.28
N LEU A 108 1.65 20.81 28.04
CA LEU A 108 1.23 19.50 27.57
C LEU A 108 2.27 18.44 27.94
N TYR A 109 1.94 17.19 27.64
CA TYR A 109 2.79 16.04 27.94
C TYR A 109 3.06 15.25 26.67
N ILE A 110 4.27 14.73 26.57
CA ILE A 110 4.67 13.76 25.55
C ILE A 110 4.84 12.39 26.19
N GLY A 111 4.43 11.35 25.48
CA GLY A 111 4.59 9.97 25.91
C GLY A 111 4.17 9.03 24.81
N ASN A 112 3.58 7.89 25.17
CA ASN A 112 3.19 6.88 24.18
C ASN A 112 1.89 6.15 24.49
N TYR A 113 1.36 5.49 23.46
CA TYR A 113 0.40 4.40 23.57
C TYR A 113 0.94 3.23 22.74
N GLY A 114 1.24 2.09 23.36
CA GLY A 114 1.88 0.98 22.65
C GLY A 114 3.21 1.39 21.99
N LEU A 115 3.99 2.27 22.63
CA LEU A 115 5.22 2.85 22.09
C LEU A 115 5.04 3.76 20.85
N GLN A 116 3.82 4.04 20.38
CA GLN A 116 3.57 5.12 19.42
C GLN A 116 3.70 6.49 20.13
N PRO A 117 4.62 7.37 19.69
CA PRO A 117 4.73 8.73 20.25
C PRO A 117 3.44 9.52 20.09
N GLN A 118 3.01 10.21 21.15
CA GLN A 118 1.84 11.08 21.16
C GLN A 118 1.96 12.24 22.14
N ILE A 119 1.27 13.34 21.84
CA ILE A 119 1.06 14.50 22.70
C ILE A 119 -0.32 14.40 23.36
N GLY A 120 -0.38 14.69 24.65
CA GLY A 120 -1.61 14.65 25.43
C GLY A 120 -1.47 15.25 26.82
N VAL A 121 -2.25 14.73 27.76
CA VAL A 121 -2.17 15.03 29.20
C VAL A 121 -2.26 13.71 29.99
N PRO A 122 -1.76 13.63 31.24
CA PRO A 122 -1.88 12.42 32.04
C PRO A 122 -3.34 12.03 32.25
N SER A 123 -3.61 10.74 32.16
CA SER A 123 -4.91 10.13 32.43
C SER A 123 -4.71 8.88 33.26
N VAL A 124 -5.67 8.59 34.12
CA VAL A 124 -5.66 7.40 34.98
C VAL A 124 -6.69 6.41 34.44
N SER A 125 -6.24 5.20 34.14
CA SER A 125 -7.15 4.10 33.76
C SER A 125 -7.97 3.63 34.96
N SER A 126 -9.03 2.85 34.72
CA SER A 126 -9.83 2.24 35.80
C SER A 126 -9.02 1.33 36.75
N LYS A 127 -7.83 0.86 36.31
CA LYS A 127 -6.91 0.03 37.09
C LYS A 127 -5.84 0.84 37.83
N GLY A 128 -5.92 2.17 37.82
CA GLY A 128 -4.94 3.05 38.48
C GLY A 128 -3.66 3.31 37.67
N THR A 129 -3.47 2.68 36.51
CA THR A 129 -2.32 2.96 35.64
C THR A 129 -2.43 4.37 35.08
N VAL A 130 -1.37 5.17 35.26
CA VAL A 130 -1.23 6.49 34.65
C VAL A 130 -0.56 6.36 33.27
N SER A 131 -1.11 7.01 32.26
CA SER A 131 -0.55 7.08 30.90
C SER A 131 -0.90 8.43 30.25
N ILE A 132 -0.41 8.67 29.04
CA ILE A 132 -0.93 9.79 28.23
C ILE A 132 -2.38 9.50 27.83
N GLY A 133 -3.23 10.50 28.02
CA GLY A 133 -4.60 10.59 27.56
C GLY A 133 -4.85 11.87 26.77
N ARG A 134 -6.09 12.34 26.78
CA ARG A 134 -6.60 13.32 25.83
C ARG A 134 -6.61 14.75 26.38
N ILE A 135 -6.13 15.71 25.59
CA ILE A 135 -6.20 17.14 25.89
C ILE A 135 -7.66 17.58 25.85
N SER A 136 -8.19 18.22 26.89
CA SER A 136 -9.56 18.74 26.86
C SER A 136 -9.74 19.78 25.75
N LYS A 137 -10.95 19.92 25.20
CA LYS A 137 -11.24 20.94 24.16
C LYS A 137 -10.77 22.34 24.57
N LEU A 138 -11.10 22.76 25.80
CA LEU A 138 -10.76 24.07 26.34
C LEU A 138 -9.26 24.31 26.46
N ALA A 139 -8.49 23.26 26.81
CA ALA A 139 -7.04 23.36 26.80
C ALA A 139 -6.54 23.42 25.35
N TRP A 140 -7.01 22.52 24.48
CA TRP A 140 -6.58 22.44 23.09
C TRP A 140 -6.74 23.77 22.35
N ASP A 141 -7.85 24.49 22.52
CA ASP A 141 -8.08 25.79 21.88
C ASP A 141 -7.01 26.85 22.22
N LYS A 142 -6.22 26.67 23.28
CA LYS A 142 -5.08 27.54 23.63
C LYS A 142 -3.76 27.11 22.99
N HIS A 143 -3.66 25.89 22.50
CA HIS A 143 -2.39 25.26 22.08
C HIS A 143 -2.16 25.22 20.58
N TYR A 144 -3.11 25.61 19.73
CA TYR A 144 -2.86 25.62 18.28
C TYR A 144 -3.28 26.92 17.61
N LYS A 145 -2.65 27.16 16.47
CA LYS A 145 -3.05 28.18 15.49
C LYS A 145 -3.03 27.57 14.11
N ILE A 146 -4.07 27.83 13.32
CA ILE A 146 -4.09 27.43 11.92
C ILE A 146 -3.27 28.42 11.11
N ILE A 147 -2.28 27.92 10.38
CA ILE A 147 -1.37 28.70 9.54
C ILE A 147 -1.90 28.77 8.11
N SER A 148 -2.22 27.62 7.53
CA SER A 148 -2.71 27.50 6.16
C SER A 148 -3.66 26.31 6.01
N ILE A 149 -4.43 26.27 4.92
CA ILE A 149 -5.40 25.20 4.62
C ILE A 149 -5.18 24.68 3.21
N ASN A 150 -5.70 23.48 2.92
CA ASN A 150 -5.64 22.84 1.60
C ASN A 150 -4.22 22.57 1.10
N ASN A 151 -3.25 22.39 2.00
CA ASN A 151 -1.93 21.93 1.61
C ASN A 151 -2.00 20.51 1.05
N LYS A 152 -1.15 20.24 0.06
CA LYS A 152 -1.04 18.92 -0.54
C LYS A 152 -0.54 17.91 0.50
N VAL A 153 -1.26 16.80 0.63
CA VAL A 153 -0.88 15.67 1.48
C VAL A 153 -0.62 14.48 0.58
N GLU A 154 0.62 13.99 0.58
CA GLU A 154 1.03 12.82 -0.19
C GLU A 154 1.51 11.72 0.74
N ALA A 155 1.11 10.49 0.44
CA ALA A 155 1.58 9.31 1.14
C ALA A 155 2.94 8.89 0.60
N GLU A 156 3.89 8.66 1.50
CA GLU A 156 5.19 8.10 1.14
C GLU A 156 5.07 6.58 0.89
N ALA A 157 5.84 6.04 -0.06
CA ALA A 157 5.86 4.60 -0.27
C ALA A 157 6.46 3.89 0.96
N PHE A 158 5.67 3.04 1.60
CA PHE A 158 6.12 2.25 2.75
C PHE A 158 7.00 1.09 2.29
N ASP A 159 8.18 0.99 2.90
CA ASP A 159 9.10 -0.14 2.75
C ASP A 159 9.56 -0.56 4.13
N ILE A 160 9.12 -1.76 4.55
CA ILE A 160 9.35 -2.30 5.90
C ILE A 160 10.84 -2.43 6.26
N ASN A 161 11.72 -2.49 5.26
CA ASN A 161 13.16 -2.62 5.47
C ASN A 161 13.88 -1.25 5.50
N LYS A 162 13.20 -0.17 5.12
CA LYS A 162 13.76 1.20 5.13
C LYS A 162 13.17 2.07 6.23
N TRP A 163 11.87 1.92 6.49
CA TRP A 163 11.20 2.66 7.54
C TRP A 163 11.63 2.16 8.91
N ASN A 164 12.05 3.08 9.77
CA ASN A 164 12.43 2.81 11.15
C ASN A 164 11.20 2.99 12.06
N ILE A 165 10.83 1.95 12.78
CA ILE A 165 9.64 1.96 13.65
C ILE A 165 9.69 2.97 14.80
N ASN A 166 10.87 3.42 15.20
CA ASN A 166 11.00 4.47 16.21
C ASN A 166 10.77 5.87 15.60
N ASP A 167 11.33 6.10 14.41
CA ASP A 167 11.40 7.43 13.81
C ASP A 167 10.18 7.74 12.94
N ASP A 168 9.75 6.76 12.13
CA ASP A 168 8.73 6.91 11.10
C ASP A 168 7.31 6.59 11.60
N ALA A 169 7.17 6.06 12.82
CA ALA A 169 5.87 5.77 13.41
C ALA A 169 4.96 7.01 13.51
N GLY A 170 3.74 6.84 13.01
CA GLY A 170 2.72 7.87 12.84
C GLY A 170 2.68 8.50 11.44
N LYS A 171 3.62 8.20 10.55
CA LYS A 171 3.62 8.80 9.20
C LYS A 171 2.47 8.29 8.33
N LEU A 172 2.05 9.13 7.39
CA LEU A 172 1.16 8.73 6.31
C LEU A 172 1.97 7.99 5.24
N GLY A 173 1.62 6.73 4.99
CA GLY A 173 2.30 5.90 4.00
C GLY A 173 1.32 5.18 3.08
N VAL A 174 1.86 4.53 2.05
CA VAL A 174 1.14 3.62 1.16
C VAL A 174 1.97 2.36 0.90
N ILE A 175 1.37 1.19 1.14
CA ILE A 175 1.91 -0.11 0.70
C ILE A 175 1.16 -0.57 -0.54
N LYS A 176 1.88 -1.00 -1.58
CA LYS A 176 1.30 -1.30 -2.90
C LYS A 176 1.28 -2.79 -3.20
N ASN A 177 0.30 -3.21 -3.99
CA ASN A 177 0.19 -4.56 -4.56
C ASN A 177 0.14 -5.70 -3.53
N VAL A 178 -0.43 -5.46 -2.34
CA VAL A 178 -0.57 -6.48 -1.28
C VAL A 178 -1.92 -7.19 -1.36
N ILE A 179 -2.02 -8.37 -0.77
CA ILE A 179 -3.27 -9.13 -0.68
C ILE A 179 -3.62 -9.27 0.80
N LEU A 180 -4.85 -8.88 1.17
CA LEU A 180 -5.41 -9.13 2.50
C LEU A 180 -5.63 -10.64 2.67
N LYS A 181 -4.97 -11.24 3.67
CA LYS A 181 -4.96 -12.70 3.89
C LYS A 181 -6.08 -13.15 4.84
N SER A 182 -6.12 -12.61 6.05
CA SER A 182 -7.11 -12.96 7.07
C SER A 182 -7.29 -11.83 8.07
N GLY A 183 -8.52 -11.43 8.34
CA GLY A 183 -8.90 -10.47 9.37
C GLY A 183 -9.36 -11.17 10.64
N TYR A 184 -8.60 -11.06 11.72
CA TYR A 184 -8.91 -11.70 13.00
C TYR A 184 -9.46 -10.68 14.00
N ASP A 185 -10.65 -10.96 14.54
CA ASP A 185 -11.25 -10.21 15.65
C ASP A 185 -10.89 -10.91 16.98
N TYR A 186 -10.09 -10.26 17.81
CA TYR A 186 -9.67 -10.80 19.09
C TYR A 186 -10.79 -10.87 20.14
N ASN A 187 -11.84 -10.06 19.99
CA ASN A 187 -12.99 -10.09 20.91
C ASN A 187 -13.86 -11.30 20.63
N SER A 188 -14.26 -11.51 19.37
CA SER A 188 -15.07 -12.66 18.97
C SER A 188 -14.25 -13.94 18.78
N LYS A 189 -12.91 -13.83 18.76
CA LYS A 189 -11.96 -14.93 18.51
C LYS A 189 -12.21 -15.64 17.18
N SER A 190 -12.61 -14.89 16.16
CA SER A 190 -13.00 -15.45 14.86
C SER A 190 -12.42 -14.63 13.71
N ASN A 191 -12.28 -15.29 12.55
CA ASN A 191 -12.00 -14.59 11.32
C ASN A 191 -13.27 -13.91 10.80
N ILE A 192 -13.11 -12.72 10.23
CA ILE A 192 -14.19 -11.96 9.59
C ILE A 192 -13.78 -11.55 8.17
N GLN A 193 -14.75 -11.12 7.36
CA GLN A 193 -14.52 -10.69 5.97
C GLN A 193 -14.72 -9.19 5.76
N THR A 194 -15.02 -8.45 6.83
CA THR A 194 -15.21 -6.99 6.81
C THR A 194 -14.01 -6.24 7.37
N TYR A 195 -13.92 -4.94 7.15
CA TYR A 195 -12.81 -4.11 7.66
C TYR A 195 -12.61 -4.28 9.16
N ALA A 196 -13.72 -4.32 9.92
CA ALA A 196 -13.76 -4.65 11.33
C ALA A 196 -15.10 -5.28 11.71
N ASN A 197 -15.32 -5.62 12.98
CA ASN A 197 -16.57 -6.20 13.45
C ASN A 197 -17.42 -5.14 14.15
N ARG A 198 -18.34 -4.51 13.41
CA ARG A 198 -19.22 -3.44 13.93
C ARG A 198 -20.02 -3.84 15.18
N ASN A 199 -20.27 -5.13 15.38
CA ASN A 199 -21.10 -5.64 16.46
C ASN A 199 -20.30 -6.11 17.68
N SER A 200 -18.96 -6.08 17.64
CA SER A 200 -18.07 -6.56 18.72
C SER A 200 -17.72 -5.50 19.78
N GLY A 201 -18.39 -4.34 19.77
CA GLY A 201 -18.12 -3.25 20.73
C GLY A 201 -16.69 -2.73 20.66
N ALA A 202 -16.14 -2.31 21.81
CA ALA A 202 -14.78 -1.78 21.88
C ALA A 202 -13.74 -2.85 21.52
N GLY A 203 -13.02 -2.62 20.41
CA GLY A 203 -12.04 -3.56 19.88
C GLY A 203 -11.72 -3.24 18.42
N SER A 204 -11.10 -4.22 17.76
CA SER A 204 -10.56 -4.06 16.42
C SER A 204 -10.37 -5.39 15.73
N VAL A 205 -10.13 -5.31 14.42
CA VAL A 205 -9.74 -6.44 13.59
C VAL A 205 -8.39 -6.15 12.97
N SER A 206 -7.50 -7.14 13.08
CA SER A 206 -6.16 -7.09 12.50
C SER A 206 -6.11 -7.98 11.27
N TRP A 207 -5.87 -7.37 10.13
CA TRP A 207 -5.74 -8.02 8.83
C TRP A 207 -4.28 -8.29 8.52
N SER A 208 -3.94 -9.59 8.46
CA SER A 208 -2.64 -10.07 7.96
C SER A 208 -2.53 -9.90 6.44
N LEU A 209 -1.31 -9.76 5.94
CA LEU A 209 -1.01 -9.59 4.51
C LEU A 209 -0.27 -10.82 3.97
N VAL A 210 -0.58 -11.23 2.73
CA VAL A 210 0.14 -12.34 2.08
C VAL A 210 1.62 -11.97 1.91
N GLY A 211 2.50 -12.87 2.32
CA GLY A 211 3.96 -12.70 2.17
C GLY A 211 4.61 -11.80 3.23
N ILE A 212 3.86 -11.32 4.24
CA ILE A 212 4.38 -10.50 5.33
C ILE A 212 4.03 -11.18 6.66
N ASP A 213 5.01 -11.27 7.57
CA ASP A 213 4.81 -11.77 8.93
C ASP A 213 3.83 -10.86 9.68
N ASP A 214 2.74 -11.44 10.18
CA ASP A 214 1.69 -10.68 10.87
C ASP A 214 2.19 -10.09 12.19
N LYS A 215 3.26 -10.62 12.79
CA LYS A 215 3.92 -9.99 13.95
C LYS A 215 4.64 -8.69 13.62
N LYS A 216 4.97 -8.47 12.34
CA LYS A 216 5.68 -7.26 11.88
C LYS A 216 4.75 -6.19 11.34
N LEU A 217 3.71 -6.56 10.59
CA LEU A 217 2.81 -5.61 9.96
C LEU A 217 1.40 -6.20 9.80
N VAL A 218 0.40 -5.43 10.24
CA VAL A 218 -1.01 -5.70 9.97
C VAL A 218 -1.72 -4.43 9.52
N MET A 219 -2.83 -4.58 8.81
CA MET A 219 -3.81 -3.50 8.69
C MET A 219 -4.77 -3.60 9.89
N TYR A 220 -4.87 -2.54 10.67
CA TYR A 220 -5.71 -2.49 11.87
C TYR A 220 -6.91 -1.57 11.62
N ASN A 221 -8.11 -2.05 11.93
CA ASN A 221 -9.31 -1.23 11.91
C ASN A 221 -10.15 -1.43 13.17
N SER A 222 -10.62 -0.33 13.74
CA SER A 222 -11.51 -0.31 14.88
C SER A 222 -12.91 -0.80 14.51
N ASN A 223 -13.53 -1.53 15.43
CA ASN A 223 -14.95 -1.90 15.36
C ASN A 223 -15.88 -0.67 15.35
N PHE A 224 -15.40 0.49 15.80
CA PHE A 224 -16.14 1.76 15.78
C PHE A 224 -15.96 2.56 14.48
N ALA A 225 -15.11 2.12 13.55
CA ALA A 225 -14.99 2.80 12.27
C ALA A 225 -16.34 2.76 11.53
N LYS A 226 -16.72 3.87 10.87
CA LYS A 226 -17.99 3.96 10.12
C LYS A 226 -18.09 2.90 9.02
N PHE A 227 -16.95 2.47 8.51
CA PHE A 227 -16.81 1.45 7.48
C PHE A 227 -16.54 0.03 8.02
N ALA A 228 -16.58 -0.19 9.35
CA ALA A 228 -16.25 -1.47 9.97
C ALA A 228 -16.95 -2.66 9.29
N GLY A 229 -18.27 -2.57 9.10
CA GLY A 229 -19.09 -3.64 8.51
C GLY A 229 -19.01 -3.79 6.99
N VAL A 230 -18.12 -3.07 6.30
CA VAL A 230 -17.96 -3.16 4.84
C VAL A 230 -17.01 -4.33 4.53
N GLU A 231 -17.31 -5.13 3.51
CA GLU A 231 -16.41 -6.20 3.06
C GLU A 231 -15.09 -5.62 2.55
N VAL A 232 -13.97 -6.28 2.87
CA VAL A 232 -12.69 -5.89 2.29
C VAL A 232 -12.59 -6.34 0.83
N PRO A 233 -11.82 -5.63 -0.03
CA PRO A 233 -11.63 -6.05 -1.41
C PRO A 233 -10.95 -7.42 -1.52
N LYS A 234 -11.28 -8.16 -2.58
CA LYS A 234 -10.63 -9.43 -2.92
C LYS A 234 -9.54 -9.17 -3.97
N GLY A 235 -8.34 -9.71 -3.76
CA GLY A 235 -7.22 -9.58 -4.68
C GLY A 235 -6.16 -8.58 -4.22
N LYS A 236 -5.36 -8.06 -5.16
CA LYS A 236 -4.30 -7.10 -4.86
C LYS A 236 -4.88 -5.71 -4.65
N VAL A 237 -4.43 -5.05 -3.59
CA VAL A 237 -4.80 -3.68 -3.23
C VAL A 237 -3.56 -2.82 -2.96
N ASN A 238 -3.73 -1.50 -3.08
CA ASN A 238 -2.86 -0.51 -2.48
C ASN A 238 -3.55 -0.02 -1.21
N ILE A 239 -2.83 0.00 -0.09
CA ILE A 239 -3.35 0.43 1.21
C ILE A 239 -2.57 1.67 1.64
N THR A 240 -3.28 2.80 1.67
CA THR A 240 -2.84 4.05 2.27
C THR A 240 -3.28 4.09 3.74
N GLY A 241 -2.52 4.74 4.62
CA GLY A 241 -2.94 4.89 6.00
C GLY A 241 -1.87 5.47 6.89
N ILE A 242 -2.22 5.65 8.16
CA ILE A 242 -1.26 6.05 9.18
C ILE A 242 -0.56 4.79 9.69
N PHE A 243 0.75 4.71 9.47
CA PHE A 243 1.58 3.60 9.93
C PHE A 243 1.95 3.85 11.38
N LYS A 244 1.14 3.34 12.31
CA LYS A 244 1.38 3.44 13.74
C LYS A 244 2.25 2.30 14.25
N ARG A 245 2.90 2.52 15.38
CA ARG A 245 3.59 1.49 16.15
C ARG A 245 2.66 0.93 17.23
N PHE A 246 2.65 -0.39 17.39
CA PHE A 246 2.13 -1.05 18.57
C PHE A 246 3.13 -2.08 19.10
N ASN A 247 3.86 -1.72 20.15
CA ASN A 247 5.07 -2.41 20.59
C ASN A 247 6.03 -2.57 19.40
N ASP A 248 6.42 -3.78 19.00
CA ASP A 248 7.37 -3.98 17.90
C ASP A 248 6.70 -4.30 16.55
N GLN A 249 5.40 -4.02 16.44
CA GLN A 249 4.59 -4.26 15.25
C GLN A 249 4.14 -2.93 14.62
N TRP A 250 4.13 -2.90 13.29
CA TRP A 250 3.48 -1.85 12.52
C TRP A 250 1.98 -2.13 12.35
N GLU A 251 1.18 -1.09 12.52
CA GLU A 251 -0.26 -1.11 12.25
C GLU A 251 -0.61 -0.04 11.20
N ILE A 252 -1.16 -0.47 10.07
CA ILE A 252 -1.71 0.45 9.07
C ILE A 252 -3.13 0.80 9.50
N ILE A 253 -3.33 2.02 9.98
CA ILE A 253 -4.64 2.56 10.31
C ILE A 253 -5.21 3.26 9.09
N THR A 254 -6.16 2.61 8.42
CA THR A 254 -6.86 3.23 7.27
C THR A 254 -7.71 4.40 7.76
N ARG A 255 -7.71 5.53 7.04
CA ARG A 255 -8.45 6.73 7.47
C ARG A 255 -9.86 6.73 6.89
N SER A 256 -10.07 6.05 5.78
CA SER A 256 -11.36 5.92 5.09
C SER A 256 -11.34 4.74 4.11
N LEU A 257 -12.50 4.40 3.51
CA LEU A 257 -12.57 3.36 2.48
C LEU A 257 -11.74 3.66 1.23
N SER A 258 -11.59 4.94 0.85
CA SER A 258 -10.79 5.31 -0.32
C SER A 258 -9.29 5.10 -0.12
N ASP A 259 -8.84 4.86 1.11
CA ASP A 259 -7.43 4.52 1.35
C ASP A 259 -7.08 3.09 0.90
N VAL A 260 -8.07 2.24 0.64
CA VAL A 260 -7.85 0.89 0.11
C VAL A 260 -8.41 0.79 -1.29
N GLU A 261 -7.51 0.87 -2.25
CA GLU A 261 -7.84 0.85 -3.67
C GLU A 261 -7.43 -0.50 -4.26
N ASN A 262 -8.27 -1.07 -5.13
CA ASN A 262 -7.84 -2.21 -5.93
C ASN A 262 -6.57 -1.80 -6.68
N ALA A 263 -5.51 -2.58 -6.52
CA ALA A 263 -4.28 -2.34 -7.26
C ALA A 263 -4.66 -2.46 -8.74
N THR A 264 -4.37 -1.41 -9.50
CA THR A 264 -4.61 -1.44 -10.94
C THR A 264 -3.89 -2.67 -11.48
N VAL A 265 -4.65 -3.61 -12.03
CA VAL A 265 -4.06 -4.66 -12.88
C VAL A 265 -3.52 -3.89 -14.07
N ILE A 266 -2.23 -3.59 -14.06
CA ILE A 266 -1.58 -3.05 -15.26
C ILE A 266 -1.82 -4.13 -16.31
N ASP A 267 -2.65 -3.82 -17.30
CA ASP A 267 -2.80 -4.67 -18.46
C ASP A 267 -1.38 -4.82 -19.03
N PRO A 268 -0.80 -6.03 -18.99
CA PRO A 268 0.60 -6.24 -19.33
C PRO A 268 0.88 -5.93 -20.81
N LEU A 269 -0.18 -5.67 -21.60
CA LEU A 269 -0.13 -5.38 -23.03
C LEU A 269 -0.16 -3.89 -23.35
N VAL A 270 -0.45 -3.01 -22.38
CA VAL A 270 -0.55 -1.56 -22.62
C VAL A 270 0.78 -1.02 -23.13
N GLY A 271 0.74 -0.30 -24.26
CA GLY A 271 1.91 0.30 -24.88
C GLY A 271 2.85 -0.68 -25.60
N LEU A 272 2.57 -1.99 -25.58
CA LEU A 272 3.37 -2.97 -26.32
C LEU A 272 2.97 -3.03 -27.80
N VAL A 273 3.97 -3.23 -28.66
CA VAL A 273 3.81 -3.46 -30.11
C VAL A 273 3.32 -4.88 -30.41
N GLY A 274 2.90 -5.15 -31.65
CA GLY A 274 2.34 -6.43 -32.08
C GLY A 274 0.83 -6.55 -31.82
N LYS A 275 0.25 -7.74 -31.99
CA LYS A 275 -1.20 -8.00 -31.94
C LYS A 275 -1.54 -9.21 -31.07
N GLY A 276 -2.83 -9.36 -30.76
CA GLY A 276 -3.37 -10.48 -29.98
C GLY A 276 -3.46 -10.19 -28.48
N LYS A 277 -4.28 -10.98 -27.79
CA LYS A 277 -4.51 -10.91 -26.33
C LYS A 277 -3.85 -12.07 -25.59
N GLY A 278 -3.18 -12.97 -26.31
CA GLY A 278 -2.48 -14.13 -25.76
C GLY A 278 -3.43 -15.22 -25.26
N THR A 279 -4.68 -15.20 -25.73
CA THR A 279 -5.69 -16.24 -25.45
C THR A 279 -5.72 -17.25 -26.58
N LYS A 280 -6.36 -18.41 -26.38
CA LYS A 280 -6.51 -19.42 -27.44
C LYS A 280 -7.24 -18.87 -28.68
N ALA A 281 -8.20 -17.99 -28.48
CA ALA A 281 -8.99 -17.38 -29.56
C ALA A 281 -8.26 -16.20 -30.24
N GLU A 282 -7.47 -15.45 -29.48
CA GLU A 282 -6.71 -14.29 -29.94
C GLU A 282 -5.23 -14.43 -29.51
N PRO A 283 -4.49 -15.38 -30.08
CA PRO A 283 -3.08 -15.60 -29.72
C PRO A 283 -2.24 -14.38 -30.06
N PHE A 284 -1.16 -14.16 -29.32
CA PHE A 284 -0.17 -13.16 -29.68
C PHE A 284 0.45 -13.45 -31.04
N ASP A 285 0.78 -12.42 -31.79
CA ASP A 285 1.84 -12.55 -32.80
C ASP A 285 3.22 -12.62 -32.10
N VAL A 286 4.26 -13.02 -32.83
CA VAL A 286 5.60 -13.18 -32.28
C VAL A 286 6.15 -11.84 -31.80
N THR A 287 5.89 -10.76 -32.55
CA THR A 287 6.23 -9.39 -32.13
C THR A 287 5.69 -9.04 -30.75
N ARG A 288 4.40 -9.32 -30.47
CA ARG A 288 3.77 -9.05 -29.17
C ARG A 288 4.37 -9.90 -28.06
N ALA A 289 4.62 -11.18 -28.32
CA ALA A 289 5.24 -12.08 -27.34
C ALA A 289 6.66 -11.60 -26.95
N LEU A 290 7.48 -11.20 -27.93
CA LEU A 290 8.82 -10.66 -27.69
C LEU A 290 8.79 -9.34 -26.93
N ALA A 291 7.86 -8.45 -27.25
CA ALA A 291 7.67 -7.18 -26.53
C ALA A 291 7.26 -7.41 -25.08
N LEU A 292 6.37 -8.38 -24.83
CA LEU A 292 5.93 -8.74 -23.48
C LEU A 292 7.07 -9.32 -22.64
N ILE A 293 7.88 -10.23 -23.21
CA ILE A 293 9.08 -10.75 -22.54
C ILE A 293 10.06 -9.61 -22.23
N GLN A 294 10.30 -8.71 -23.19
CA GLN A 294 11.20 -7.58 -23.00
C GLN A 294 10.76 -6.62 -21.90
N SER A 295 9.44 -6.43 -21.74
CA SER A 295 8.88 -5.56 -20.70
C SER A 295 9.02 -6.11 -19.27
N GLY A 296 9.25 -7.43 -19.12
CA GLY A 296 9.23 -8.11 -17.83
C GLY A 296 7.82 -8.40 -17.29
N ASN A 297 6.76 -8.05 -18.01
CA ASN A 297 5.37 -8.16 -17.54
C ASN A 297 4.66 -9.47 -17.93
N ALA A 298 5.38 -10.46 -18.47
CA ALA A 298 4.78 -11.74 -18.87
C ALA A 298 4.14 -12.51 -17.70
N GLY A 299 4.75 -12.39 -16.50
CA GLY A 299 4.30 -13.03 -15.26
C GLY A 299 4.35 -14.56 -15.28
N ASP A 300 3.88 -15.17 -14.19
CA ASP A 300 3.92 -16.63 -13.99
C ASP A 300 2.65 -17.32 -14.53
N LYS A 301 2.37 -17.14 -15.82
CA LYS A 301 1.24 -17.79 -16.50
C LYS A 301 1.55 -18.16 -17.95
N GLU A 302 0.74 -19.05 -18.50
CA GLU A 302 0.83 -19.46 -19.89
C GLU A 302 0.13 -18.49 -20.84
N TRP A 303 0.71 -18.34 -22.03
CA TRP A 303 0.21 -17.51 -23.11
C TRP A 303 0.15 -18.30 -24.42
N TYR A 304 -0.77 -17.93 -25.30
CA TYR A 304 -0.87 -18.49 -26.64
C TYR A 304 -0.16 -17.58 -27.63
N VAL A 305 0.78 -18.12 -28.41
CA VAL A 305 1.54 -17.40 -29.43
C VAL A 305 1.34 -18.08 -30.78
N LYS A 306 0.95 -17.30 -31.79
CA LYS A 306 0.88 -17.70 -33.18
C LYS A 306 2.12 -17.20 -33.91
N GLY A 307 2.76 -18.07 -34.68
CA GLY A 307 3.90 -17.71 -35.52
C GLY A 307 4.06 -18.69 -36.67
N ILE A 308 5.01 -18.40 -37.56
CA ILE A 308 5.44 -19.27 -38.66
C ILE A 308 6.78 -19.88 -38.23
N ILE A 309 6.94 -21.19 -38.39
CA ILE A 309 8.21 -21.87 -38.08
C ILE A 309 9.30 -21.26 -38.98
N SER A 310 10.28 -20.59 -38.36
CA SER A 310 11.41 -19.97 -39.04
C SER A 310 12.60 -20.92 -39.11
N THR A 311 12.83 -21.67 -38.03
CA THR A 311 14.02 -22.51 -37.89
C THR A 311 13.68 -23.80 -37.15
N VAL A 312 14.10 -24.94 -37.70
CA VAL A 312 14.11 -26.24 -37.02
C VAL A 312 15.56 -26.75 -36.98
N PRO A 313 16.26 -26.59 -35.84
CA PRO A 313 17.64 -27.05 -35.71
C PRO A 313 17.79 -28.56 -35.96
N SER A 314 18.96 -28.99 -36.43
CA SER A 314 19.24 -30.42 -36.65
C SER A 314 19.14 -31.26 -35.37
N ASN A 315 19.37 -30.66 -34.22
CA ASN A 315 19.19 -31.25 -32.89
C ASN A 315 17.86 -30.86 -32.23
N SER A 316 16.83 -30.52 -33.01
CA SER A 316 15.51 -30.10 -32.50
C SER A 316 14.90 -31.15 -31.58
N PHE A 317 14.96 -32.43 -31.94
CA PHE A 317 14.29 -33.51 -31.20
C PHE A 317 15.12 -34.04 -30.03
N TYR A 318 14.53 -34.05 -28.84
CA TYR A 318 15.11 -34.61 -27.63
C TYR A 318 14.34 -35.87 -27.18
N ALA A 319 14.85 -37.03 -27.58
CA ALA A 319 14.20 -38.32 -27.37
C ALA A 319 13.83 -38.66 -25.90
N PRO A 320 14.65 -38.37 -24.88
CA PRO A 320 14.30 -38.72 -23.50
C PRO A 320 13.02 -38.05 -22.99
N ALA A 321 12.75 -36.81 -23.40
CA ALA A 321 11.53 -36.10 -23.05
C ALA A 321 10.42 -36.27 -24.10
N GLY A 322 10.77 -36.69 -25.32
CA GLY A 322 9.85 -36.67 -26.45
C GLY A 322 9.43 -35.23 -26.79
N SER A 323 10.38 -34.30 -26.76
CA SER A 323 10.12 -32.88 -26.96
C SER A 323 10.97 -32.29 -28.09
N CYS A 324 10.53 -31.14 -28.62
CA CYS A 324 11.22 -30.46 -29.72
C CYS A 324 11.56 -29.01 -29.38
N THR A 325 12.71 -28.53 -29.87
CA THR A 325 13.10 -27.12 -29.85
C THR A 325 13.16 -26.55 -31.26
N TYR A 326 12.42 -25.48 -31.50
CA TYR A 326 12.34 -24.80 -32.80
C TYR A 326 12.10 -23.30 -32.59
N PHE A 327 12.09 -22.54 -33.67
CA PHE A 327 11.88 -21.10 -33.62
C PHE A 327 10.70 -20.69 -34.51
N ILE A 328 9.99 -19.66 -34.06
CA ILE A 328 8.87 -19.08 -34.78
C ILE A 328 9.07 -17.58 -34.96
N SER A 329 8.64 -17.03 -36.09
CA SER A 329 8.60 -15.58 -36.34
C SER A 329 7.30 -15.19 -37.03
N ASP A 330 7.05 -13.89 -37.17
CA ASP A 330 5.82 -13.41 -37.83
C ASP A 330 5.85 -13.63 -39.35
N ASP A 331 7.04 -13.67 -39.96
CA ASP A 331 7.25 -13.77 -41.41
C ASP A 331 7.92 -15.07 -41.85
N GLY A 332 8.22 -15.98 -40.92
CA GLY A 332 8.91 -17.24 -41.19
C GLY A 332 10.42 -17.09 -41.42
N LYS A 333 11.00 -15.92 -41.13
CA LYS A 333 12.46 -15.67 -41.23
C LYS A 333 13.12 -15.64 -39.86
N SER A 334 14.44 -15.80 -39.82
CA SER A 334 15.24 -15.95 -38.58
C SER A 334 15.77 -14.63 -37.99
N ASN A 335 15.33 -13.47 -38.47
CA ASN A 335 15.80 -12.17 -37.99
C ASN A 335 15.23 -11.79 -36.61
N THR A 336 13.93 -12.02 -36.40
CA THR A 336 13.18 -11.69 -35.18
C THR A 336 12.33 -12.90 -34.80
N GLU A 337 12.97 -13.90 -34.19
CA GLU A 337 12.33 -15.16 -33.84
C GLU A 337 12.22 -15.36 -32.32
N LEU A 338 11.15 -16.06 -31.91
CA LEU A 338 10.92 -16.54 -30.57
C LEU A 338 11.26 -18.03 -30.52
N LYS A 339 12.11 -18.41 -29.57
CA LYS A 339 12.45 -19.81 -29.35
C LYS A 339 11.30 -20.52 -28.65
N VAL A 340 10.90 -21.67 -29.17
CA VAL A 340 10.02 -22.64 -28.49
C VAL A 340 10.93 -23.72 -27.93
N PHE A 341 11.20 -23.69 -26.63
CA PHE A 341 12.20 -24.57 -26.03
C PHE A 341 11.55 -25.85 -25.51
N GLY A 342 12.01 -27.01 -25.97
CA GLY A 342 11.66 -28.32 -25.40
C GLY A 342 10.16 -28.61 -25.26
N GLY A 343 9.35 -28.21 -26.24
CA GLY A 343 7.89 -28.32 -26.22
C GLY A 343 7.34 -29.69 -26.61
N LEU A 344 6.11 -29.97 -26.16
CA LEU A 344 5.33 -31.16 -26.54
C LEU A 344 4.48 -30.93 -27.80
N ASN A 345 4.08 -32.01 -28.44
CA ASN A 345 3.25 -32.03 -29.64
C ASN A 345 1.78 -31.70 -29.33
N LEU A 346 0.91 -31.78 -30.34
CA LEU A 346 -0.54 -31.57 -30.23
C LEU A 346 -1.13 -32.31 -29.02
N ASP A 347 -2.01 -31.62 -28.30
CA ASP A 347 -2.69 -32.12 -27.11
C ASP A 347 -1.75 -32.60 -25.98
N GLY A 348 -0.50 -32.12 -25.97
CA GLY A 348 0.51 -32.50 -24.99
C GLY A 348 1.13 -33.88 -25.24
N ALA A 349 0.94 -34.46 -26.42
CA ALA A 349 1.59 -35.70 -26.80
C ALA A 349 3.10 -35.54 -26.94
N LYS A 350 3.85 -36.63 -26.75
CA LYS A 350 5.30 -36.63 -27.06
C LYS A 350 5.52 -36.59 -28.58
N PHE A 351 6.54 -35.86 -29.00
CA PHE A 351 7.12 -36.01 -30.34
C PHE A 351 7.86 -37.36 -30.43
N SER A 352 7.81 -37.98 -31.61
CA SER A 352 8.64 -39.13 -31.99
C SER A 352 9.82 -38.72 -32.89
N SER A 353 9.70 -37.58 -33.57
CA SER A 353 10.72 -36.91 -34.39
C SER A 353 10.36 -35.43 -34.56
N SER A 354 11.24 -34.63 -35.17
CA SER A 354 10.95 -33.24 -35.57
C SER A 354 10.40 -33.11 -37.00
N GLU A 355 10.14 -34.21 -37.71
CA GLU A 355 9.79 -34.20 -39.14
C GLU A 355 8.47 -33.47 -39.45
N THR A 356 7.55 -33.41 -38.48
CA THR A 356 6.27 -32.70 -38.63
C THR A 356 6.43 -31.18 -38.55
N LEU A 357 7.52 -30.71 -37.93
CA LEU A 357 7.90 -29.30 -37.82
C LEU A 357 8.66 -28.90 -39.09
N VAL A 358 7.97 -28.18 -39.97
CA VAL A 358 8.51 -27.76 -41.27
C VAL A 358 8.53 -26.24 -41.33
N VAL A 359 9.65 -25.66 -41.76
CA VAL A 359 9.79 -24.22 -41.97
C VAL A 359 8.69 -23.71 -42.90
N GLY A 360 8.09 -22.57 -42.56
CA GLY A 360 6.97 -21.97 -43.29
C GLY A 360 5.58 -22.41 -42.83
N LYS A 361 5.46 -23.48 -42.01
CA LYS A 361 4.16 -23.84 -41.40
C LYS A 361 3.77 -22.86 -40.30
N GLN A 362 2.47 -22.56 -40.22
CA GLN A 362 1.93 -21.72 -39.16
C GLN A 362 1.60 -22.59 -37.95
N VAL A 363 1.99 -22.14 -36.76
CA VAL A 363 1.72 -22.82 -35.49
C VAL A 363 1.05 -21.90 -34.48
N VAL A 364 0.33 -22.50 -33.53
CA VAL A 364 -0.04 -21.86 -32.26
C VAL A 364 0.57 -22.69 -31.15
N VAL A 365 1.28 -22.05 -30.23
CA VAL A 365 1.96 -22.69 -29.09
C VAL A 365 1.44 -22.07 -27.80
N CYS A 366 1.20 -22.88 -26.78
CA CYS A 366 0.82 -22.42 -25.44
C CYS A 366 1.96 -22.72 -24.45
N GLY A 367 2.40 -21.73 -23.69
CA GLY A 367 3.39 -21.91 -22.62
C GLY A 367 3.79 -20.61 -21.94
N MET A 368 4.65 -20.71 -20.92
CA MET A 368 5.18 -19.54 -20.21
C MET A 368 6.20 -18.78 -21.06
N LEU A 369 6.10 -17.46 -21.09
CA LEU A 369 7.02 -16.58 -21.81
C LEU A 369 8.11 -16.07 -20.87
N ILE A 370 9.37 -16.38 -21.17
CA ILE A 370 10.51 -16.05 -20.30
C ILE A 370 11.67 -15.42 -21.07
N ASN A 371 12.52 -14.70 -20.34
CA ASN A 371 13.86 -14.32 -20.79
C ASN A 371 14.87 -15.19 -20.05
N TYR A 372 15.28 -16.31 -20.65
CA TYR A 372 16.27 -17.22 -20.08
C TYR A 372 17.68 -16.78 -20.48
N LYS A 373 18.39 -16.12 -19.54
CA LYS A 373 19.79 -15.68 -19.73
C LYS A 373 20.01 -14.88 -21.02
N GLY A 374 19.07 -14.00 -21.37
CA GLY A 374 19.10 -13.19 -22.60
C GLY A 374 18.35 -13.80 -23.78
N THR A 375 17.96 -15.07 -23.71
CA THR A 375 17.16 -15.75 -24.75
C THR A 375 15.68 -15.60 -24.45
N LYS A 376 14.94 -14.96 -25.36
CA LYS A 376 13.48 -14.86 -25.29
C LYS A 376 12.88 -16.17 -25.77
N GLU A 377 12.13 -16.87 -24.91
CA GLU A 377 11.62 -18.20 -25.23
C GLU A 377 10.26 -18.51 -24.59
N ILE A 378 9.56 -19.48 -25.17
CA ILE A 378 8.48 -20.23 -24.53
C ILE A 378 9.13 -21.41 -23.80
N ASP A 379 8.94 -21.50 -22.47
CA ASP A 379 9.65 -22.46 -21.60
C ASP A 379 9.24 -23.93 -21.84
N LYS A 380 10.07 -24.88 -21.35
CA LYS A 380 10.05 -26.34 -21.57
C LYS A 380 8.76 -27.11 -21.22
N ASN A 381 7.75 -26.45 -20.68
CA ASN A 381 6.43 -27.04 -20.41
C ASN A 381 5.37 -26.61 -21.44
N ASN A 382 5.80 -26.03 -22.56
CA ASN A 382 4.91 -25.60 -23.63
C ASN A 382 4.37 -26.78 -24.46
N ARG A 383 3.29 -26.51 -25.19
CA ARG A 383 2.62 -27.48 -26.05
C ARG A 383 2.11 -26.85 -27.34
N LEU A 384 2.24 -27.59 -28.44
CA LEU A 384 1.67 -27.23 -29.72
C LEU A 384 0.14 -27.34 -29.65
N ILE A 385 -0.55 -26.29 -30.10
CA ILE A 385 -2.03 -26.22 -30.13
C ILE A 385 -2.55 -26.47 -31.55
N SER A 386 -1.81 -26.01 -32.56
CA SER A 386 -2.11 -26.30 -33.96
C SER A 386 -0.87 -26.15 -34.82
N ILE A 387 -0.86 -26.85 -35.96
CA ILE A 387 0.13 -26.70 -37.03
C ILE A 387 -0.61 -26.83 -38.37
N LYS A 388 -0.39 -25.88 -39.28
CA LYS A 388 -1.07 -25.81 -40.59
C LYS A 388 -0.10 -25.46 -41.70
#